data_AF-R9BZR4-F1
#
_entry.id   AF-R9BZR4-F1
#
_cell.length_a   1.000
_cell.length_b   1.000
_cell.length_c   1.000
_cell.angle_alpha   90.00
_cell.angle_beta   90.00
_cell.angle_gamma   90.00
#
_symmetry.space_group_name_H-M   'P 1'
#
loop_
_entity.id
_entity.type
_entity.pdbx_description
1 polymer ?
#
loop_
_entity_poly.entity_id
_entity_poly.type
_entity_poly.pdbx_seq_one_letter_code
_entity_poly.pdbx_strand_id
1 'polypeptide(L)'
;MFIKTKKKAYAFLESLIIFMFVLVMANLSIKVISKNYLKSQNFSTYEDLKSLEAEEEKVLEIINIKCQDESINKELLVEAVKNEKNIRYPELKNIEFTYENSGYFIKRKKSNSTMYIELIEKKVEDKNIFMPAYYKTKYIIN
;
A
#
# COMPACT_ATOMS: atom_id res chain seq x y z
N MET A 1 36.40 -57.95 3.34
CA MET A 1 35.16 -57.41 3.97
C MET A 1 35.11 -55.87 4.06
N PHE A 2 36.14 -55.11 3.65
CA PHE A 2 36.25 -53.65 3.86
C PHE A 2 35.67 -52.74 2.75
N ILE A 3 35.28 -53.28 1.59
CA ILE A 3 34.80 -52.47 0.45
C ILE A 3 33.32 -52.11 0.59
N LYS A 4 32.50 -52.98 1.23
CA LYS A 4 31.06 -52.73 1.44
C LYS A 4 30.80 -51.61 2.45
N THR A 5 31.66 -51.43 3.45
CA THR A 5 31.55 -50.38 4.47
C THR A 5 31.86 -48.99 3.90
N LYS A 6 32.84 -48.87 2.99
CA LYS A 6 33.14 -47.60 2.29
C LYS A 6 31.97 -47.08 1.46
N LYS A 7 31.26 -47.96 0.72
CA LYS A 7 30.08 -47.57 -0.07
C LYS A 7 28.90 -47.10 0.80
N LYS A 8 28.68 -47.76 1.96
CA LYS A 8 27.63 -47.36 2.91
C LYS A 8 27.93 -46.02 3.59
N ALA A 9 29.19 -45.77 3.95
CA ALA A 9 29.61 -44.50 4.53
C ALA A 9 29.46 -43.33 3.54
N TYR A 10 29.74 -43.56 2.26
CA TYR A 10 29.52 -42.56 1.20
C TYR A 10 28.04 -42.23 1.00
N ALA A 11 27.18 -43.26 0.92
CA ALA A 11 25.74 -43.08 0.82
C ALA A 11 25.16 -42.35 2.05
N PHE A 12 25.70 -42.61 3.24
CA PHE A 12 25.34 -41.89 4.45
C PHE A 12 25.74 -40.40 4.37
N LEU A 13 26.96 -40.09 3.90
CA LEU A 13 27.43 -38.73 3.71
C LEU A 13 26.56 -37.95 2.70
N GLU A 14 26.24 -38.56 1.55
CA GLU A 14 25.33 -37.97 0.56
C GLU A 14 23.96 -37.68 1.15
N SER A 15 23.38 -38.63 1.87
CA SER A 15 22.07 -38.43 2.52
C SER A 15 22.08 -37.28 3.53
N LEU A 16 23.20 -37.10 4.24
CA LEU A 16 23.36 -36.05 5.25
C LEU A 16 23.50 -34.67 4.60
N ILE A 17 24.23 -34.57 3.48
CA ILE A 17 24.34 -33.35 2.69
C ILE A 17 22.99 -32.94 2.10
N ILE A 18 22.25 -33.90 1.52
CA ILE A 18 20.91 -33.65 0.98
C ILE A 18 19.97 -33.17 2.09
N PHE A 19 20.03 -33.79 3.27
CA PHE A 19 19.20 -33.41 4.41
C PHE A 19 19.50 -31.97 4.88
N MET A 20 20.78 -31.58 4.94
CA MET A 20 21.14 -30.18 5.25
C MET A 20 20.60 -29.19 4.21
N PHE A 21 20.64 -29.54 2.92
CA PHE A 21 20.07 -28.71 1.86
C PHE A 21 18.55 -28.52 2.01
N VAL A 22 17.83 -29.59 2.33
CA VAL A 22 16.37 -29.53 2.57
C VAL A 22 16.05 -28.61 3.74
N LEU A 23 16.82 -28.68 4.84
CA LEU A 23 16.64 -27.80 6.00
C LEU A 23 16.88 -26.32 5.67
N VAL A 24 17.91 -26.02 4.85
CA VAL A 24 18.19 -24.65 4.42
C VAL A 24 17.04 -24.11 3.55
N MET A 25 16.56 -24.90 2.59
CA MET A 25 15.45 -24.50 1.72
C MET A 25 14.15 -24.29 2.50
N ALA A 26 13.84 -25.16 3.47
CA ALA A 26 12.68 -25.02 4.34
C ALA A 26 12.75 -23.72 5.15
N ASN A 27 13.90 -23.42 5.76
CA ASN A 27 14.09 -22.19 6.54
C ASN A 27 13.97 -20.92 5.70
N LEU A 28 14.54 -20.91 4.49
CA LEU A 28 14.37 -19.79 3.55
C LEU A 28 12.90 -19.61 3.16
N SER A 29 12.21 -20.71 2.88
CA SER A 29 10.79 -20.70 2.53
C SER A 29 9.93 -20.14 3.66
N ILE A 30 10.15 -20.58 4.91
CA ILE A 30 9.45 -20.06 6.09
C ILE A 30 9.71 -18.56 6.26
N LYS A 31 10.95 -18.10 6.06
CA LYS A 31 11.30 -16.68 6.17
C LYS A 31 10.60 -15.83 5.11
N VAL A 32 10.52 -16.32 3.88
CA VAL A 32 9.82 -15.66 2.78
C VAL A 32 8.31 -15.64 3.03
N ILE A 33 7.71 -16.77 3.40
CA ILE A 33 6.29 -16.89 3.72
C ILE A 33 5.93 -15.97 4.88
N SER A 34 6.70 -15.98 5.97
CA SER A 34 6.49 -15.12 7.15
C SER A 34 6.60 -13.63 6.77
N LYS A 35 7.63 -13.26 6.00
CA LYS A 35 7.78 -11.88 5.53
C LYS A 35 6.61 -11.44 4.64
N ASN A 36 6.15 -12.32 3.74
CA ASN A 36 5.01 -12.04 2.88
C ASN A 36 3.69 -12.01 3.65
N TYR A 37 3.53 -12.87 4.65
CA TYR A 37 2.37 -12.92 5.53
C TYR A 37 2.27 -11.67 6.42
N LEU A 38 3.39 -11.24 7.01
CA LEU A 38 3.48 -9.96 7.75
C LEU A 38 3.21 -8.77 6.82
N LYS A 39 3.73 -8.80 5.59
CA LYS A 39 3.41 -7.79 4.57
C LYS A 39 1.92 -7.81 4.23
N SER A 40 1.30 -8.98 4.05
CA SER A 40 -0.14 -9.08 3.74
C SER A 40 -1.04 -8.68 4.91
N GLN A 41 -0.63 -8.91 6.16
CA GLN A 41 -1.37 -8.41 7.32
C GLN A 41 -1.30 -6.87 7.42
N ASN A 42 -0.15 -6.27 7.12
CA ASN A 42 0.00 -4.82 7.05
C ASN A 42 -0.85 -4.19 5.93
N PHE A 43 -1.15 -4.96 4.88
CA PHE A 43 -2.02 -4.54 3.78
C PHE A 43 -3.28 -5.40 3.76
N SER A 44 -4.12 -5.25 4.79
CA SER A 44 -5.49 -5.78 4.76
C SER A 44 -6.39 -4.89 3.88
N THR A 45 -6.07 -4.82 2.60
CA THR A 45 -6.86 -4.15 1.57
C THR A 45 -8.05 -5.02 1.17
N TYR A 46 -9.23 -4.42 0.94
CA TYR A 46 -10.36 -5.20 0.41
C TYR A 46 -10.09 -5.61 -1.05
N GLU A 47 -10.72 -6.70 -1.48
CA GLU A 47 -10.51 -7.33 -2.79
C GLU A 47 -11.05 -6.52 -3.99
N ASP A 48 -11.89 -5.50 -3.79
CA ASP A 48 -12.47 -4.74 -4.93
C ASP A 48 -12.86 -3.30 -4.54
N LEU A 49 -11.92 -2.35 -4.68
CA LEU A 49 -12.04 -0.97 -4.12
C LEU A 49 -11.57 0.16 -5.04
N LYS A 50 -11.58 -0.04 -6.37
CA LYS A 50 -11.28 1.07 -7.30
C LYS A 50 -12.35 2.17 -7.29
N SER A 51 -13.52 1.93 -6.70
CA SER A 51 -14.59 2.91 -6.58
C SER A 51 -14.42 3.76 -5.33
N LEU A 52 -14.24 5.06 -5.52
CA LEU A 52 -14.44 6.05 -4.47
C LEU A 52 -15.91 6.04 -4.05
N GLU A 53 -16.17 6.35 -2.78
CA GLU A 53 -17.53 6.69 -2.36
C GLU A 53 -17.85 8.12 -2.83
N ALA A 54 -19.15 8.43 -2.97
CA ALA A 54 -19.59 9.73 -3.48
C ALA A 54 -18.98 10.94 -2.74
N GLU A 55 -18.73 10.82 -1.44
CA GLU A 55 -18.07 11.87 -0.65
C GLU A 55 -16.58 12.03 -0.99
N GLU A 56 -15.90 10.92 -1.28
CA GLU A 56 -14.49 10.90 -1.65
C GLU A 56 -14.31 11.38 -3.10
N GLU A 57 -15.25 11.09 -3.98
CA GLU A 57 -15.30 11.60 -5.35
C GLU A 57 -15.41 13.13 -5.37
N LYS A 58 -16.26 13.72 -4.52
CA LYS A 58 -16.36 15.18 -4.37
C LYS A 58 -15.02 15.82 -3.98
N VAL A 59 -14.27 15.17 -3.09
CA VAL A 59 -12.94 15.66 -2.70
C VAL A 59 -11.93 15.48 -3.85
N LEU A 60 -11.98 14.36 -4.57
CA LEU A 60 -11.14 14.13 -5.76
C LEU A 60 -11.40 15.17 -6.86
N GLU A 61 -12.66 15.57 -7.07
CA GLU A 61 -13.03 16.62 -8.02
C GLU A 61 -12.32 17.94 -7.68
N ILE A 62 -12.35 18.35 -6.40
CA ILE A 62 -11.66 19.55 -5.94
C ILE A 62 -10.15 19.44 -6.15
N ILE A 63 -9.55 18.28 -5.80
CA ILE A 63 -8.12 18.01 -6.01
C ILE A 63 -7.77 18.21 -7.49
N ASN A 64 -8.56 17.61 -8.40
CA ASN A 64 -8.33 17.67 -9.84
C ASN A 64 -8.52 19.06 -10.45
N ILE A 65 -9.37 19.89 -9.85
CA ILE A 65 -9.50 21.31 -10.23
C ILE A 65 -8.27 22.10 -9.79
N LYS A 66 -7.82 21.92 -8.55
CA LYS A 66 -6.72 22.70 -7.98
C LYS A 66 -5.34 22.29 -8.49
N CYS A 67 -5.14 21.03 -8.88
CA CYS A 67 -3.85 20.56 -9.39
C CYS A 67 -3.52 21.03 -10.82
N GLN A 68 -4.47 21.65 -11.53
CA GLN A 68 -4.20 22.24 -12.85
C GLN A 68 -3.41 23.55 -12.77
N ASP A 69 -3.30 24.14 -11.58
CA ASP A 69 -2.53 25.36 -11.38
C ASP A 69 -1.04 25.01 -11.22
N GLU A 70 -0.28 25.21 -12.30
CA GLU A 70 1.16 24.91 -12.35
C GLU A 70 2.01 25.72 -11.35
N SER A 71 1.46 26.79 -10.76
CA SER A 71 2.14 27.60 -9.76
C SER A 71 2.10 27.01 -8.35
N ILE A 72 1.26 26.00 -8.13
CA ILE A 72 0.99 25.43 -6.82
C ILE A 72 1.97 24.30 -6.50
N ASN A 73 2.74 24.47 -5.41
CA ASN A 73 3.56 23.40 -4.85
C ASN A 73 2.73 22.44 -3.97
N LYS A 74 3.35 21.36 -3.46
CA LYS A 74 2.64 20.30 -2.72
C LYS A 74 1.89 20.80 -1.49
N GLU A 75 2.50 21.69 -0.72
CA GLU A 75 1.94 22.23 0.53
C GLU A 75 0.77 23.18 0.24
N LEU A 76 0.95 24.06 -0.74
CA LEU A 76 -0.08 24.97 -1.22
C LEU A 76 -1.26 24.21 -1.83
N LEU A 77 -1.04 23.07 -2.49
CA LEU A 77 -2.11 22.24 -3.04
C LEU A 77 -3.00 21.68 -1.91
N VAL A 78 -2.37 21.14 -0.87
CA VAL A 78 -3.08 20.59 0.30
C VAL A 78 -3.94 21.68 0.96
N GLU A 79 -3.37 22.87 1.16
CA GLU A 79 -4.08 23.99 1.75
C GLU A 79 -5.22 24.52 0.86
N ALA A 80 -4.97 24.68 -0.45
CA ALA A 80 -5.98 25.13 -1.41
C ALA A 80 -7.17 24.16 -1.49
N VAL A 81 -6.90 22.85 -1.50
CA VAL A 81 -7.94 21.81 -1.48
C VAL A 81 -8.72 21.86 -0.17
N LYS A 82 -8.03 22.00 0.97
CA LYS A 82 -8.68 22.11 2.29
C LYS A 82 -9.63 23.30 2.36
N ASN A 83 -9.19 24.46 1.89
CA ASN A 83 -9.97 25.70 1.90
C ASN A 83 -11.20 25.57 0.98
N GLU A 84 -11.01 25.12 -0.26
CA GLU A 84 -12.12 24.93 -1.21
C GLU A 84 -13.13 23.89 -0.73
N LYS A 85 -12.65 22.76 -0.17
CA LYS A 85 -13.50 21.71 0.40
C LYS A 85 -14.33 22.26 1.55
N ASN A 86 -13.75 23.07 2.43
CA ASN A 86 -14.49 23.66 3.55
C ASN A 86 -15.54 24.69 3.11
N ILE A 87 -15.37 25.31 1.93
CA ILE A 87 -16.36 26.22 1.33
C ILE A 87 -17.48 25.43 0.65
N ARG A 88 -17.15 24.46 -0.21
CA ARG A 88 -18.13 23.72 -1.03
C ARG A 88 -18.85 22.60 -0.27
N TYR A 89 -18.12 21.90 0.59
CA TYR A 89 -18.58 20.70 1.30
C TYR A 89 -18.21 20.76 2.80
N PRO A 90 -18.75 21.72 3.56
CA PRO A 90 -18.47 21.89 4.98
C PRO A 90 -18.89 20.68 5.84
N GLU A 91 -19.78 19.82 5.34
CA GLU A 91 -20.20 18.57 5.97
C GLU A 91 -19.11 17.49 5.95
N LEU A 92 -18.19 17.52 4.99
CA LEU A 92 -17.13 16.52 4.80
C LEU A 92 -15.91 16.80 5.68
N LYS A 93 -16.11 17.14 6.96
CA LYS A 93 -15.01 17.46 7.90
C LYS A 93 -14.12 16.28 8.23
N ASN A 94 -14.68 15.08 8.11
CA ASN A 94 -14.00 13.81 8.35
C ASN A 94 -13.12 13.36 7.16
N ILE A 95 -13.21 14.01 6.00
CA ILE A 95 -12.42 13.69 4.82
C ILE A 95 -11.36 14.78 4.59
N GLU A 96 -10.10 14.36 4.49
CA GLU A 96 -8.95 15.25 4.36
C GLU A 96 -8.05 14.80 3.20
N PHE A 97 -7.52 15.76 2.45
CA PHE A 97 -6.47 15.53 1.48
C PHE A 97 -5.11 15.84 2.14
N THR A 98 -4.14 14.95 1.97
CA THR A 98 -2.84 15.04 2.65
C THR A 98 -1.70 14.54 1.77
N TYR A 99 -0.50 15.05 2.02
CA TYR A 99 0.74 14.53 1.45
C TYR A 99 1.61 14.01 2.59
N GLU A 100 1.79 12.70 2.66
CA GLU A 100 2.54 12.02 3.73
C GLU A 100 3.32 10.84 3.13
N ASN A 101 4.43 10.43 3.75
CA ASN A 101 5.20 9.26 3.29
C ASN A 101 5.56 9.28 1.79
N SER A 102 5.78 10.47 1.22
CA SER A 102 6.05 10.69 -0.21
C SER A 102 4.90 10.35 -1.17
N GLY A 103 3.66 10.26 -0.69
CA GLY A 103 2.47 10.02 -1.48
C GLY A 103 1.32 10.97 -1.15
N TYR A 104 0.34 11.05 -2.04
CA TYR A 104 -0.89 11.81 -1.86
C TYR A 104 -2.01 10.89 -1.40
N PHE A 105 -2.81 11.34 -0.42
CA PHE A 105 -3.86 10.52 0.16
C PHE A 105 -5.14 11.31 0.41
N ILE A 106 -6.28 10.66 0.18
CA ILE A 106 -7.56 11.02 0.81
C ILE A 106 -7.67 10.19 2.09
N LYS A 107 -7.80 10.87 3.23
CA LYS A 107 -8.02 10.27 4.54
C LYS A 107 -9.47 10.43 4.94
N ARG A 108 -10.10 9.37 5.44
CA ARG A 108 -11.40 9.45 6.11
C ARG A 108 -11.29 9.03 7.56
N LYS A 109 -11.66 9.93 8.47
CA LYS A 109 -11.66 9.70 9.92
C LYS A 109 -13.01 9.16 10.37
N LYS A 110 -13.00 8.12 11.20
CA LYS A 110 -14.18 7.58 11.89
C LYS A 110 -13.80 7.25 13.33
N SER A 111 -14.30 8.06 14.26
CA SER A 111 -13.95 7.96 15.69
C SER A 111 -12.42 7.94 15.87
N ASN A 112 -11.85 6.87 16.42
CA ASN A 112 -10.40 6.70 16.62
C ASN A 112 -9.74 5.92 15.49
N SER A 113 -10.31 5.94 14.28
CA SER A 113 -9.75 5.19 13.16
C SER A 113 -9.68 6.04 11.89
N THR A 114 -8.66 5.77 11.07
CA THR A 114 -8.44 6.48 9.81
C THR A 114 -8.33 5.48 8.66
N MET A 115 -9.08 5.75 7.61
CA MET A 115 -8.97 5.09 6.33
C MET A 115 -8.13 5.95 5.38
N TYR A 116 -7.30 5.32 4.55
CA TYR A 116 -6.44 5.99 3.59
C TYR A 116 -6.77 5.50 2.17
N ILE A 117 -6.75 6.42 1.23
CA ILE A 117 -6.88 6.15 -0.20
C ILE A 117 -5.71 6.83 -0.89
N GLU A 118 -4.76 6.04 -1.38
CA GLU A 118 -3.61 6.57 -2.10
C GLU A 118 -4.03 7.09 -3.48
N LEU A 119 -3.49 8.25 -3.86
CA LEU A 119 -3.70 8.88 -5.16
C LEU A 119 -2.38 8.87 -5.93
N ILE A 120 -2.48 8.55 -7.22
CA ILE A 120 -1.40 8.71 -8.19
C ILE A 120 -1.70 9.88 -9.11
N GLU A 121 -0.67 10.65 -9.41
CA GLU A 121 -0.71 11.65 -10.46
C GLU A 121 -0.47 10.96 -11.82
N LYS A 122 -1.31 11.29 -12.79
CA LYS A 122 -1.21 10.81 -14.16
C LYS A 122 -1.42 11.97 -15.12
N LYS A 123 -0.61 11.99 -16.18
CA LYS A 123 -0.77 12.94 -17.26
C LYS A 123 -1.73 12.37 -18.30
N VAL A 124 -2.86 13.04 -18.52
CA VAL A 124 -3.86 12.70 -19.53
C VAL A 124 -4.13 13.95 -20.36
N GLU A 125 -3.92 13.89 -21.68
CA GLU A 125 -4.23 15.00 -22.61
C GLU A 125 -3.67 16.36 -22.14
N ASP A 126 -2.38 16.37 -21.78
CA ASP A 126 -1.65 17.53 -21.25
C ASP A 126 -2.11 18.10 -19.90
N LYS A 127 -3.00 17.40 -19.20
CA LYS A 127 -3.40 17.73 -17.83
C LYS A 127 -2.84 16.74 -16.84
N ASN A 128 -2.34 17.25 -15.72
CA ASN A 128 -2.01 16.42 -14.57
C ASN A 128 -3.28 16.18 -13.77
N ILE A 129 -3.68 14.92 -13.64
CA ILE A 129 -4.85 14.51 -12.87
C ILE A 129 -4.45 13.52 -11.78
N PHE A 130 -5.11 13.63 -10.63
CA PHE A 130 -5.07 12.62 -9.60
C PHE A 130 -6.13 11.56 -9.87
N MET A 131 -5.74 10.31 -9.66
CA MET A 131 -6.66 9.18 -9.61
C MET A 131 -6.30 8.24 -8.48
N PRO A 132 -7.26 7.46 -7.95
CA PRO A 132 -6.97 6.42 -6.98
C PRO A 132 -5.90 5.49 -7.54
N ALA A 133 -4.87 5.22 -6.72
CA ALA A 133 -3.79 4.31 -7.06
C ALA A 133 -4.39 2.92 -7.28
N TYR A 134 -4.55 2.12 -6.22
CA TYR A 134 -5.13 0.79 -6.35
C TYR A 134 -5.91 0.29 -5.13
N TYR A 135 -5.92 0.99 -3.97
CA TYR A 135 -6.54 0.46 -2.75
C TYR A 135 -7.04 1.53 -1.76
N LYS A 136 -8.26 1.37 -1.21
CA LYS A 136 -8.59 1.94 0.12
C LYS A 136 -8.11 0.98 1.20
N THR A 137 -7.50 1.50 2.25
CA THR A 137 -7.14 0.69 3.42
C THR A 137 -8.40 0.33 4.21
N LYS A 138 -8.33 -0.67 5.09
CA LYS A 138 -9.28 -0.73 6.21
C LYS A 138 -9.09 0.48 7.12
N TYR A 139 -10.09 0.76 7.95
CA TYR A 139 -9.94 1.72 9.04
C TYR A 139 -8.86 1.21 10.02
N ILE A 140 -7.78 1.97 10.15
CA ILE A 140 -6.67 1.68 11.05
C ILE A 140 -6.92 2.45 12.34
N ILE A 141 -6.89 1.78 13.50
CA ILE A 141 -7.03 2.43 14.81
C ILE A 141 -5.79 3.30 15.04
N ASN A 142 -6.02 4.58 15.37
CA ASN A 142 -5.00 5.55 15.74
C ASN A 142 -4.70 5.48 17.25
#